data_AF-A0A2E6DTB7-F1
#
_entry.id   AF-A0A2E6DTB7-F1
#
_cell.length_a   1.000
_cell.length_b   1.000
_cell.length_c   1.000
_cell.angle_alpha   90.00
_cell.angle_beta   90.00
_cell.angle_gamma   90.00
#
_symmetry.space_group_name_H-M   'P 1'
#
loop_
_entity.id
_entity.type
_entity.pdbx_description
1 polymer ?
#
loop_
_entity_poly.entity_id
_entity_poly.type
_entity_poly.pdbx_seq_one_letter_code
_entity_poly.pdbx_strand_id
1 'polypeptide(L)' 'MGLICPDCGNEQSFLAKTLQIHVVQAGQAELELSDQTRPAVFELLCDECETELDFGSLDSDQRRDIRLLLGAD' A
#
# COMPACT_ATOMS: atom_id res chain seq x y z
N MET A 1 -6.99 -12.00 -14.37
CA MET A 1 -5.66 -11.77 -15.00
C MET A 1 -4.68 -11.41 -13.89
N GLY A 2 -3.41 -11.78 -14.05
CA GLY A 2 -2.36 -11.42 -13.09
C GLY A 2 -1.91 -9.97 -13.26
N LEU A 3 -1.25 -9.43 -12.24
CA LEU A 3 -0.58 -8.14 -12.32
C LEU A 3 0.73 -8.33 -13.09
N ILE A 4 1.01 -7.50 -14.10
CA ILE A 4 2.21 -7.62 -14.93
C ILE A 4 2.87 -6.25 -15.03
N CYS A 5 4.17 -6.17 -14.76
CA CYS A 5 4.94 -4.96 -14.97
C CYS A 5 5.10 -4.69 -16.48
N PRO A 6 4.75 -3.50 -16.99
CA PRO A 6 4.85 -3.19 -18.42
C PRO A 6 6.31 -3.07 -18.91
N ASP A 7 7.24 -2.77 -18.01
CA ASP A 7 8.62 -2.43 -18.37
C ASP A 7 9.56 -3.64 -18.36
N CYS A 8 9.43 -4.56 -17.39
CA CYS A 8 10.28 -5.76 -17.29
C CYS A 8 9.52 -7.09 -17.42
N GLY A 9 8.19 -7.07 -17.45
CA GLY A 9 7.37 -8.28 -17.57
C GLY A 9 7.26 -9.12 -16.29
N ASN A 10 7.68 -8.60 -15.13
CA ASN A 10 7.50 -9.29 -13.85
C ASN A 10 6.02 -9.52 -13.53
N GLU A 11 5.69 -10.72 -13.04
CA GLU A 11 4.33 -11.16 -12.68
C GLU A 11 4.26 -11.75 -11.25
N GLN A 12 5.39 -11.77 -10.51
CA GLN A 12 5.50 -12.54 -9.26
C GLN A 12 5.24 -11.69 -8.01
N SER A 13 5.89 -10.53 -7.91
CA SER A 13 5.89 -9.72 -6.70
C SER A 13 5.96 -8.23 -6.99
N PHE A 14 5.32 -7.46 -6.12
CA PHE A 14 5.17 -6.02 -6.26
C PHE A 14 5.27 -5.37 -4.89
N LEU A 15 5.77 -4.14 -4.84
CA LEU A 15 5.94 -3.36 -3.63
C LEU A 15 4.77 -2.40 -3.49
N ALA A 16 3.97 -2.55 -2.44
CA ALA A 16 2.95 -1.57 -2.08
C ALA A 16 3.51 -0.61 -1.03
N LYS A 17 3.61 0.67 -1.34
CA LYS A 17 3.89 1.71 -0.35
C LYS A 17 2.56 2.15 0.24
N THR A 18 2.47 2.06 1.56
CA THR A 18 1.29 2.50 2.30
C THR A 18 1.62 3.68 3.19
N LEU A 19 0.62 4.51 3.45
CA LEU A 19 0.67 5.57 4.43
C LEU A 19 -0.33 5.29 5.54
N GLN A 20 0.13 5.31 6.78
CA GLN A 20 -0.71 5.24 7.96
C GLN A 20 -0.31 6.34 8.94
N ILE A 21 -1.30 7.05 9.47
CA ILE A 21 -1.08 8.14 10.41
C ILE A 21 -1.43 7.63 11.80
N HIS A 22 -0.56 7.91 12.77
CA HIS A 22 -0.78 7.63 14.18
C HIS A 22 -0.86 8.92 14.99
N VAL A 23 -1.81 9.00 15.91
CA VAL A 23 -1.90 10.09 16.88
C VAL A 23 -1.02 9.75 18.07
N VAL A 24 0.03 10.54 18.26
CA VAL A 24 0.93 10.45 19.42
C VAL A 24 0.51 11.49 20.45
N GLN A 25 0.15 11.06 21.65
CA GLN A 25 -0.10 11.93 22.79
C GLN A 25 1.15 12.01 23.67
N ALA A 26 1.56 13.23 23.99
CA ALA A 26 2.66 13.48 24.92
C ALA A 26 2.10 13.82 26.30
N GLY A 27 2.17 12.86 27.22
CA GLY A 27 1.87 13.08 28.64
C GLY A 27 3.07 13.67 29.40
N GLN A 28 2.91 13.87 30.72
CA GLN A 28 3.99 14.39 31.58
C GLN A 28 5.17 13.41 31.77
N ALA A 29 4.99 12.11 31.47
CA ALA A 29 5.99 11.08 31.72
C ALA A 29 6.21 10.09 30.57
N GLU A 30 5.24 9.91 29.65
CA GLU A 30 5.34 8.91 28.58
C GLU A 30 4.62 9.38 27.30
N LEU A 31 5.08 8.84 26.16
CA LEU A 31 4.45 9.00 24.86
C LEU A 31 3.50 7.82 24.63
N GLU A 32 2.25 8.10 24.28
CA GLU A 32 1.23 7.08 24.02
C GLU A 32 0.68 7.20 22.60
N LEU A 33 0.34 6.06 21.99
CA LEU A 33 -0.42 6.02 20.74
C LEU A 33 -1.90 5.87 21.08
N SER A 34 -2.72 6.81 20.60
CA SER A 34 -4.13 6.88 21.02
C SER A 34 -5.11 6.61 19.90
N ASP A 35 -4.71 6.85 18.65
CA ASP A 35 -5.53 6.60 17.47
C ASP A 35 -4.64 6.35 16.24
N GLN A 36 -5.23 5.77 15.21
CA GLN A 36 -4.58 5.57 13.92
C GLN A 36 -5.57 5.59 12.78
N THR A 37 -5.14 6.09 11.62
CA THR A 37 -5.91 5.91 10.39
C THR A 37 -5.81 4.47 9.93
N ARG A 38 -6.71 4.06 9.04
CA ARG A 38 -6.46 2.89 8.20
C ARG A 38 -5.28 3.20 7.27
N PRO A 39 -4.45 2.20 6.91
CA PRO A 39 -3.48 2.34 5.84
C PRO A 39 -4.16 2.80 4.55
N ALA A 40 -3.52 3.70 3.82
CA ALA A 40 -3.88 4.05 2.45
C ALA A 40 -2.78 3.55 1.51
N VAL A 41 -3.16 3.01 0.35
CA VAL A 41 -2.18 2.66 -0.70
C VAL A 41 -1.76 3.96 -1.40
N PHE A 42 -0.47 4.26 -1.35
CA PHE A 42 0.12 5.47 -1.92
C PHE A 42 0.72 5.20 -3.31
N GLU A 43 1.53 4.15 -3.43
CA GLU A 43 2.17 3.73 -4.68
C GLU A 43 2.20 2.20 -4.77
N LEU A 44 2.18 1.68 -5.99
CA LEU A 44 2.44 0.27 -6.29
C LEU A 44 3.59 0.20 -7.29
N LEU A 45 4.66 -0.51 -6.94
CA LEU A 45 5.87 -0.59 -7.76
C LEU A 45 6.17 -2.04 -8.13
N CYS A 46 6.83 -2.23 -9.28
CA CYS A 46 7.51 -3.47 -9.57
C CYS A 46 8.70 -3.64 -8.61
N ASP A 47 8.88 -4.83 -8.05
CA ASP A 47 10.01 -5.10 -7.16
C ASP A 47 11.35 -5.28 -7.90
N GLU A 48 11.32 -5.67 -9.17
CA GLU A 48 12.52 -5.90 -9.97
C GLU A 48 13.10 -4.61 -10.57
N CYS A 49 12.26 -3.76 -11.15
CA CYS A 49 12.70 -2.60 -11.91
C CYS A 49 12.21 -1.25 -11.35
N GLU A 50 11.52 -1.27 -10.20
CA GLU A 50 10.98 -0.09 -9.51
C GLU A 50 9.98 0.75 -10.32
N THR A 51 9.54 0.25 -11.47
CA THR A 51 8.52 0.91 -12.30
C THR A 51 7.21 1.02 -11.52
N GLU A 52 6.64 2.22 -11.50
CA GLU A 52 5.32 2.46 -10.90
C GLU A 52 4.20 1.87 -11.75
N LEU A 53 3.32 1.12 -11.11
CA LEU A 53 2.08 0.63 -11.71
C LEU A 53 0.95 1.56 -11.30
N ASP A 54 0.17 2.01 -12.28
CA ASP A 54 -1.03 2.81 -12.01
C ASP A 54 -2.07 1.95 -11.29
N PHE A 55 -2.10 2.09 -9.96
CA PHE A 55 -3.05 1.39 -9.10
C PHE A 55 -4.51 1.67 -9.48
N GLY A 56 -4.82 2.84 -10.05
CA GLY A 56 -6.15 3.21 -10.52
C GLY A 56 -6.61 2.45 -11.76
N SER A 57 -5.67 2.05 -12.61
CA SER A 57 -5.92 1.32 -13.87
C SER A 57 -6.20 -0.18 -13.68
N LEU A 58 -5.89 -0.72 -12.50
CA LEU A 58 -6.15 -2.12 -12.15
C LEU A 58 -7.65 -2.42 -12.12
N ASP A 59 -8.01 -3.67 -12.38
CA ASP A 59 -9.41 -4.07 -12.31
C ASP A 59 -9.96 -3.92 -10.88
N SER A 60 -11.29 -3.82 -10.75
CA SER A 60 -11.93 -3.54 -9.46
C SER A 60 -11.66 -4.61 -8.41
N ASP A 61 -11.51 -5.86 -8.83
CA ASP A 61 -11.30 -7.01 -7.95
C ASP A 61 -9.85 -7.02 -7.45
N GLN A 62 -8.87 -6.83 -8.34
CA GLN A 62 -7.45 -6.67 -7.98
C GLN A 62 -7.25 -5.52 -6.98
N ARG A 63 -7.84 -4.35 -7.23
CA ARG A 63 -7.72 -3.20 -6.29
C ARG A 63 -8.34 -3.51 -4.94
N ARG A 64 -9.47 -4.21 -4.92
CA ARG A 64 -10.14 -4.62 -3.69
C ARG A 64 -9.28 -5.62 -2.92
N ASP A 65 -8.75 -6.62 -3.59
CA ASP A 65 -7.93 -7.66 -2.97
C ASP A 65 -6.64 -7.06 -2.39
N ILE A 66 -5.96 -6.18 -3.13
CA ILE A 66 -4.79 -5.46 -2.63
C ILE A 66 -5.13 -4.63 -1.39
N ARG A 67 -6.24 -3.87 -1.41
CA ARG A 67 -6.66 -3.10 -0.22
C ARG A 67 -6.96 -3.99 0.98
N LEU A 68 -7.66 -5.11 0.78
CA LEU A 68 -7.97 -6.06 1.84
C LEU A 68 -6.71 -6.68 2.45
N LEU A 69 -5.75 -7.09 1.62
CA LEU A 69 -4.47 -7.64 2.09
C LEU A 69 -3.65 -6.63 2.89
N LEU A 70 -3.77 -5.34 2.58
CA LEU A 70 -3.07 -4.24 3.25
C LEU A 70 -3.85 -3.61 4.42
N GLY A 71 -5.07 -4.09 4.71
CA GLY A 71 -5.95 -3.49 5.72
C GLY A 71 -6.42 -2.07 5.39
N ALA A 72 -6.43 -1.73 4.10
CA ALA A 72 -6.74 -0.42 3.53
C ALA A 72 -8.18 -0.31 2.98
N ASP A 73 -9.12 -1.11 3.51
CA ASP A 73 -10.53 -1.13 3.12
C ASP A 73 -11.39 -0.05 3.80
#